data_AF-A0A955NTD0-F1
#
_entry.id   AF-A0A955NTD0-F1
#
_cell.length_a   1.000
_cell.length_b   1.000
_cell.length_c   1.000
_cell.angle_alpha   90.00
_cell.angle_beta   90.00
_cell.angle_gamma   90.00
#
_symmetry.space_group_name_H-M   'P 1'
#
loop_
_entity.id
_entity.type
_entity.pdbx_description
1 polymer ?
#
loop_
_entity_poly.entity_id
_entity_poly.type
_entity_poly.pdbx_seq_one_letter_code
_entity_poly.pdbx_strand_id
1 'polypeptide(L)'
;MDKVGWFIHGFHLLAVVIAVGGTFCLRFVVCPRIGEGEAANETRNAILRKWRPIVWAMIILITITGLANVHMAFLRVGTSFWYWVAFLVKFFLAMILFGIALMLTLPIESLSKVQENRDRWMRHIVEIGTIILFISAFLRYFKVEDLTG
;
A
#
# COMPACT_ATOMS: atom_id res chain seq x y z
N MET A 1 5.19 13.43 -20.93
CA MET A 1 5.67 13.16 -19.55
C MET A 1 7.18 13.14 -19.61
N ASP A 2 7.86 13.93 -18.76
CA ASP A 2 9.32 13.95 -18.67
C ASP A 2 9.87 12.63 -18.09
N LYS A 3 11.12 12.29 -18.42
CA LYS A 3 11.74 11.01 -18.02
C LYS A 3 11.70 10.81 -16.49
N VAL A 4 11.93 11.86 -15.72
CA VAL A 4 11.94 11.84 -14.24
C VAL A 4 10.56 11.51 -13.68
N GLY A 5 9.51 12.18 -14.17
CA GLY A 5 8.13 11.88 -13.76
C GLY A 5 7.69 10.44 -14.06
N TRP A 6 8.16 9.86 -15.17
CA TRP A 6 7.92 8.44 -15.48
C TRP A 6 8.58 7.51 -14.46
N PHE A 7 9.84 7.77 -14.10
CA PHE A 7 10.56 6.98 -13.10
C PHE A 7 9.91 7.06 -11.71
N ILE A 8 9.57 8.26 -11.22
CA ILE A 8 8.92 8.44 -9.91
C ILE A 8 7.60 7.68 -9.85
N HIS A 9 6.79 7.80 -10.90
CA HIS A 9 5.53 7.09 -10.98
C HIS A 9 5.72 5.56 -11.04
N GLY A 10 6.71 5.08 -11.78
CA GLY A 10 7.07 3.67 -11.85
C GLY A 10 7.51 3.10 -10.50
N PHE A 11 8.41 3.78 -9.79
CA PHE A 11 8.86 3.38 -8.46
C PHE A 11 7.72 3.40 -7.43
N HIS A 12 6.84 4.41 -7.49
CA HIS A 12 5.66 4.46 -6.64
C HIS A 12 4.76 3.23 -6.87
N LEU A 13 4.43 2.94 -8.13
CA LEU A 13 3.58 1.81 -8.49
C LEU A 13 4.23 0.47 -8.08
N LEU A 14 5.52 0.30 -8.36
CA LEU A 14 6.27 -0.89 -7.98
C LEU A 14 6.23 -1.11 -6.46
N ALA A 15 6.44 -0.05 -5.68
CA ALA A 15 6.41 -0.13 -4.22
C ALA A 15 5.02 -0.55 -3.70
N VAL A 16 3.95 0.01 -4.26
CA VAL A 16 2.57 -0.38 -3.92
C VAL A 16 2.32 -1.85 -4.28
N VAL A 17 2.74 -2.29 -5.48
CA VAL A 17 2.54 -3.68 -5.93
C VAL A 17 3.31 -4.66 -5.03
N ILE A 18 4.54 -4.35 -4.64
CA ILE A 18 5.32 -5.19 -3.72
C ILE A 18 4.64 -5.24 -2.34
N ALA A 19 4.22 -4.10 -1.80
CA ALA A 19 3.59 -4.04 -0.48
C ALA A 19 2.26 -4.82 -0.45
N VAL A 20 1.36 -4.55 -1.40
CA VAL A 20 0.03 -5.18 -1.47
C VAL A 20 0.15 -6.64 -1.91
N GLY A 21 0.91 -6.92 -2.96
CA GLY A 21 1.11 -8.28 -3.49
C GLY A 21 1.87 -9.19 -2.55
N GLY A 22 2.89 -8.67 -1.85
CA GLY A 22 3.60 -9.41 -0.81
C GLY A 22 2.68 -9.74 0.38
N THR A 23 1.87 -8.77 0.81
CA THR A 23 0.87 -9.01 1.87
C THR A 23 -0.21 -10.00 1.42
N PHE A 24 -0.64 -9.94 0.16
CA PHE A 24 -1.56 -10.91 -0.44
C PHE A 24 -0.97 -12.33 -0.41
N CYS A 25 0.27 -12.49 -0.87
CA CYS A 25 0.98 -13.78 -0.86
C CYS A 25 1.13 -14.32 0.57
N LEU A 26 1.53 -13.46 1.51
CA LEU A 26 1.61 -13.84 2.92
C LEU A 26 0.26 -14.32 3.44
N ARG A 27 -0.82 -13.57 3.18
CA ARG A 27 -2.14 -13.86 3.73
C ARG A 27 -2.81 -15.09 3.12
N PHE A 28 -2.72 -15.28 1.81
CA PHE A 28 -3.51 -16.27 1.08
C PHE A 28 -2.71 -17.51 0.66
N VAL A 29 -1.38 -17.42 0.61
CA VAL A 29 -0.52 -18.52 0.17
C VAL A 29 0.33 -19.05 1.32
N VAL A 30 1.05 -18.16 2.02
CA VAL A 30 2.06 -18.58 3.01
C VAL A 30 1.43 -18.93 4.35
N CYS A 31 0.73 -17.99 5.00
CA CYS A 31 0.16 -18.17 6.33
C CYS A 31 -0.79 -19.37 6.45
N PRO A 32 -1.67 -19.67 5.47
CA PRO A 32 -2.54 -20.84 5.52
C PRO A 32 -1.79 -22.18 5.45
N ARG A 33 -0.53 -22.20 4.98
CA ARG A 33 0.26 -23.42 4.81
C ARG A 33 1.16 -23.76 6.00
N ILE A 34 1.31 -22.86 6.97
CA ILE A 34 2.23 -23.03 8.11
C ILE A 34 1.65 -23.97 9.19
N GLY A 35 0.36 -24.35 9.10
CA GLY A 35 -0.30 -25.19 10.10
C GLY A 35 -0.58 -24.43 11.41
N GLU A 36 -0.84 -25.19 12.47
CA GLU A 36 -1.17 -24.68 13.81
C GLU A 36 -0.20 -25.23 14.86
N GLY A 37 -0.14 -24.58 16.03
CA GLY A 37 0.75 -24.95 17.13
C GLY A 37 1.94 -24.01 17.32
N GLU A 38 2.78 -24.30 18.31
CA GLU A 38 3.88 -23.43 18.73
C GLU A 38 4.95 -23.25 17.65
N ALA A 39 5.42 -24.35 17.05
CA ALA A 39 6.39 -24.31 15.94
C ALA A 39 5.86 -23.56 14.70
N ALA A 40 4.55 -23.67 14.42
CA ALA A 40 3.89 -22.91 13.36
C ALA A 40 3.88 -21.41 13.67
N ASN A 41 3.59 -21.03 14.91
CA ASN A 41 3.63 -19.64 15.36
C ASN A 41 5.03 -19.04 15.28
N GLU A 42 6.07 -19.79 15.69
CA GLU A 42 7.47 -19.36 15.56
C GLU A 42 7.86 -19.12 14.11
N THR A 43 7.51 -20.06 13.22
CA THR A 43 7.78 -19.95 11.78
C THR A 43 7.11 -18.72 11.18
N ARG A 44 5.83 -18.51 11.50
CA ARG A 44 5.08 -17.33 11.07
C ARG A 44 5.73 -16.04 11.57
N ASN A 45 6.10 -15.98 12.85
CA ASN A 45 6.76 -14.81 13.43
C ASN A 45 8.12 -14.55 12.77
N ALA A 46 8.89 -15.58 12.45
CA ALA A 46 10.16 -15.45 11.75
C ALA A 46 10.00 -14.86 10.34
N ILE A 47 8.98 -15.30 9.58
CA ILE A 47 8.65 -14.76 8.27
C ILE A 47 8.24 -13.29 8.38
N LEU A 48 7.35 -12.95 9.32
CA LEU A 48 6.89 -11.58 9.50
C LEU A 48 8.00 -10.64 9.99
N ARG A 49 8.94 -11.14 10.80
CA ARG A 49 10.13 -10.39 11.20
C ARG A 49 11.02 -10.04 10.00
N LYS A 50 11.14 -10.93 9.01
CA LYS A 50 11.84 -10.65 7.74
C LYS A 50 11.03 -9.73 6.82
N TRP A 51 9.71 -9.84 6.84
CA TRP A 51 8.82 -8.99 6.04
C TRP A 51 8.79 -7.54 6.53
N ARG A 52 8.89 -7.32 7.85
CA ARG A 52 8.86 -5.99 8.47
C ARG A 52 9.75 -4.93 7.80
N PRO A 53 11.08 -5.12 7.64
CA PRO A 53 11.91 -4.09 7.01
C PRO A 53 11.50 -3.77 5.57
N ILE A 54 10.95 -4.75 4.84
CA ILE A 54 10.43 -4.54 3.49
C ILE A 54 9.19 -3.65 3.55
N VAL A 55 8.25 -3.91 4.46
CA VAL A 55 7.07 -3.06 4.66
C VAL A 55 7.48 -1.61 4.97
N TRP A 56 8.45 -1.42 5.86
CA TRP A 56 8.93 -0.09 6.22
C TRP A 56 9.57 0.63 5.05
N ALA A 57 10.41 -0.06 4.27
CA ALA A 57 10.99 0.48 3.05
C ALA A 57 9.90 0.88 2.04
N MET A 58 8.86 0.06 1.87
CA MET A 58 7.74 0.37 0.97
C MET A 58 6.93 1.57 1.47
N ILE A 59 6.61 1.67 2.76
CA ILE A 59 5.91 2.84 3.32
C ILE A 59 6.68 4.13 3.04
N ILE A 60 7.99 4.13 3.31
CA ILE A 60 8.85 5.29 3.05
C ILE A 60 8.86 5.63 1.56
N LEU A 61 9.07 4.62 0.70
CA LEU A 61 9.15 4.81 -0.74
C LEU A 61 7.83 5.33 -1.32
N ILE A 62 6.69 4.74 -0.95
CA ILE A 62 5.35 5.17 -1.38
C ILE A 62 5.06 6.59 -0.89
N THR A 63 5.46 6.94 0.33
CA THR A 63 5.25 8.28 0.91
C THR A 63 6.04 9.33 0.14
N ILE A 64 7.36 9.13 -0.02
CA ILE A 64 8.24 10.09 -0.72
C ILE A 64 7.81 10.26 -2.17
N THR A 65 7.62 9.16 -2.88
CA THR A 65 7.21 9.21 -4.30
C THR A 65 5.76 9.68 -4.47
N GLY A 66 4.89 9.44 -3.50
CA GLY A 66 3.52 9.94 -3.47
C GLY A 66 3.48 11.46 -3.36
N LEU A 67 4.25 12.05 -2.44
CA LEU A 67 4.37 13.50 -2.31
C LEU A 67 4.95 14.14 -3.58
N ALA A 68 5.97 13.53 -4.19
CA ALA A 68 6.52 13.99 -5.46
C ALA A 68 5.47 13.95 -6.60
N ASN A 69 4.67 12.87 -6.67
CA ASN A 69 3.60 12.74 -7.65
C ASN A 69 2.50 13.80 -7.47
N VAL A 70 2.17 14.17 -6.22
CA VAL A 70 1.21 15.24 -5.92
C VAL A 70 1.71 16.59 -6.41
N HIS A 71 2.97 16.91 -6.11
CA HIS A 71 3.58 18.15 -6.56
C HIS A 71 3.58 18.25 -8.11
N MET A 72 3.98 17.18 -8.80
CA MET A 72 3.91 17.12 -10.26
C MET A 72 2.48 17.19 -10.80
N ALA A 73 1.51 16.59 -10.11
CA ALA A 73 0.11 16.65 -10.51
C ALA A 73 -0.47 18.05 -10.36
N PHE A 74 -0.12 18.77 -9.30
CA PHE A 74 -0.52 20.17 -9.09
C PHE A 74 -0.11 21.05 -10.27
N LEU A 75 1.13 20.90 -10.74
CA LEU A 75 1.65 21.62 -11.90
C LEU A 75 0.96 21.27 -13.23
N ARG A 76 0.33 20.10 -13.34
CA ARG A 76 -0.23 19.58 -14.60
C ARG A 76 -1.75 19.67 -14.70
N VAL A 77 -2.45 19.44 -13.59
CA VAL A 77 -3.90 19.27 -13.53
C VAL A 77 -4.59 20.51 -12.96
N GLY A 78 -3.82 21.46 -12.39
CA GLY A 78 -4.35 22.69 -11.84
C GLY A 78 -5.37 22.43 -10.74
N THR A 79 -6.56 23.02 -10.84
CA THR A 79 -7.61 23.01 -9.80
C THR A 79 -8.76 22.04 -10.09
N SER A 80 -8.58 21.03 -10.95
CA SER A 80 -9.64 20.06 -11.27
C SER A 80 -10.22 19.41 -10.00
N PHE A 81 -11.47 19.75 -9.69
CA PHE A 81 -12.14 19.34 -8.45
C PHE A 81 -12.19 17.82 -8.30
N TRP A 82 -12.65 17.11 -9.35
CA TRP A 82 -12.80 15.65 -9.34
C TRP A 82 -11.48 14.91 -9.16
N TYR A 83 -10.40 15.44 -9.76
CA TYR A 83 -9.06 14.88 -9.56
C TYR A 83 -8.62 14.97 -8.10
N TRP A 84 -8.79 16.14 -7.47
CA TRP A 84 -8.38 16.37 -6.09
C TRP A 84 -9.23 15.60 -5.07
N VAL A 85 -10.52 15.43 -5.32
CA VAL A 85 -11.40 14.57 -4.51
C VAL A 85 -10.92 13.12 -4.55
N ALA A 86 -10.68 12.57 -5.75
CA ALA A 86 -10.21 11.20 -5.89
C ALA A 86 -8.81 11.00 -5.29
N PHE A 87 -7.93 12.00 -5.43
CA PHE A 87 -6.63 12.02 -4.77
C PHE A 87 -6.78 11.99 -3.24
N LEU A 88 -7.66 12.82 -2.67
CA LEU A 88 -7.86 12.90 -1.22
C LEU A 88 -8.37 11.57 -0.65
N VAL A 89 -9.34 10.95 -1.32
CA VAL A 89 -9.85 9.61 -0.96
C VAL A 89 -8.71 8.58 -0.96
N LYS A 90 -7.91 8.56 -2.05
CA LYS A 90 -6.76 7.65 -2.15
C LYS A 90 -5.73 7.90 -1.05
N PHE A 91 -5.46 9.16 -0.72
CA PHE A 91 -4.52 9.55 0.32
C PHE A 91 -4.97 9.07 1.70
N PHE A 92 -6.24 9.28 2.07
CA PHE A 92 -6.78 8.78 3.34
C PHE A 92 -6.76 7.25 3.43
N LEU A 93 -7.12 6.56 2.35
CA LEU A 93 -7.02 5.10 2.30
C LEU A 93 -5.57 4.63 2.49
N ALA A 94 -4.59 5.30 1.86
CA ALA A 94 -3.18 4.98 2.04
C ALA A 94 -2.72 5.21 3.49
N MET A 95 -3.16 6.29 4.13
CA MET A 95 -2.86 6.56 5.54
C MET A 95 -3.43 5.49 6.48
N ILE A 96 -4.67 5.05 6.25
CA ILE A 96 -5.27 3.94 7.00
C ILE A 96 -4.47 2.65 6.79
N LEU A 97 -4.12 2.34 5.53
CA LEU A 97 -3.32 1.16 5.19
C LEU A 97 -1.96 1.20 5.89
N PHE A 98 -1.26 2.33 5.88
CA PHE A 98 0.01 2.51 6.58
C PHE A 98 -0.15 2.38 8.09
N GLY A 99 -1.21 2.95 8.66
CA GLY A 99 -1.53 2.79 10.08
C GLY A 99 -1.65 1.32 10.48
N ILE A 100 -2.44 0.53 9.74
CA ILE A 100 -2.58 -0.90 9.99
C ILE A 100 -1.23 -1.62 9.82
N ALA A 101 -0.50 -1.34 8.74
CA ALA A 101 0.80 -1.96 8.49
C ALA A 101 1.83 -1.66 9.60
N LEU A 102 1.86 -0.42 10.11
CA LEU A 102 2.69 -0.01 11.23
C LEU A 102 2.25 -0.71 12.53
N MET A 103 0.95 -0.76 12.82
CA MET A 103 0.43 -1.46 14.01
C MET A 103 0.82 -2.95 14.02
N LEU A 104 0.84 -3.59 12.85
CA LEU A 104 1.28 -4.98 12.73
C LEU A 104 2.79 -5.16 12.85
N THR A 105 3.60 -4.14 12.55
CA THR A 105 5.06 -4.29 12.46
C THR A 105 5.82 -3.70 13.64
N LEU A 106 5.22 -2.74 14.36
CA LEU A 106 5.83 -2.10 15.52
C LEU A 106 5.96 -3.09 16.69
N PRO A 107 7.15 -3.21 17.30
CA PRO A 107 7.39 -4.11 18.44
C PRO A 107 6.91 -3.47 19.75
N ILE A 108 5.63 -3.07 19.82
CA ILE A 108 5.05 -2.39 20.98
C ILE A 108 4.01 -3.32 21.62
N GLU A 109 4.16 -3.56 22.93
CA GLU A 109 3.34 -4.50 23.69
C GLU A 109 1.84 -4.15 23.70
N SER A 110 1.50 -2.86 23.68
CA SER A 110 0.10 -2.40 23.62
C SER A 110 -0.63 -2.78 22.33
N LEU A 111 0.11 -3.17 21.28
CA LEU A 111 -0.44 -3.64 20.01
C LEU A 111 -0.60 -5.16 19.95
N SER A 112 -0.27 -5.90 21.02
CA SER A 112 -0.37 -7.36 21.11
C SER A 112 -1.76 -7.88 20.67
N LYS A 113 -2.85 -7.29 21.18
CA LYS A 113 -4.23 -7.67 20.81
C LYS A 113 -4.54 -7.48 19.31
N VAL A 114 -3.98 -6.44 18.71
CA VAL A 114 -4.11 -6.17 17.26
C VAL A 114 -3.30 -7.22 16.48
N GLN A 115 -2.12 -7.51 16.99
CA GLN A 115 -1.17 -8.46 16.42
C GLN A 115 -1.61 -9.93 16.55
N GLU A 116 -2.43 -10.28 17.54
CA GLU A 116 -3.08 -11.59 17.61
C GLU A 116 -4.04 -11.81 16.43
N ASN A 117 -4.69 -10.74 15.97
CA ASN A 117 -5.61 -10.75 14.84
C ASN A 117 -4.94 -10.40 13.49
N ARG A 118 -3.61 -10.61 13.36
CA ARG A 118 -2.81 -10.28 12.15
C ARG A 118 -3.48 -10.66 10.84
N ASP A 119 -4.06 -11.86 10.77
CA ASP A 119 -4.67 -12.36 9.53
C ASP A 119 -5.89 -11.56 9.08
N ARG A 120 -6.64 -11.01 10.05
CA ARG A 120 -7.76 -10.10 9.77
C ARG A 120 -7.23 -8.78 9.21
N TRP A 121 -6.21 -8.22 9.85
CA TRP A 121 -5.62 -6.94 9.45
C TRP A 121 -4.88 -7.02 8.12
N MET A 122 -4.19 -8.12 7.83
CA MET A 122 -3.58 -8.36 6.51
C MET A 122 -4.63 -8.43 5.41
N ARG A 123 -5.82 -8.99 5.68
CA ARG A 123 -6.94 -8.97 4.73
C ARG A 123 -7.38 -7.53 4.44
N HIS A 124 -7.54 -6.70 5.47
CA HIS A 124 -7.89 -5.29 5.28
C HIS A 124 -6.81 -4.50 4.54
N ILE A 125 -5.52 -4.78 4.76
CA ILE A 125 -4.43 -4.18 3.97
C ILE A 125 -4.61 -4.53 2.49
N VAL A 126 -4.91 -5.80 2.17
CA VAL A 126 -5.14 -6.23 0.79
C VAL A 126 -6.37 -5.54 0.20
N GLU A 127 -7.51 -5.55 0.89
CA GLU A 127 -8.76 -4.92 0.44
C GLU A 127 -8.54 -3.42 0.14
N ILE A 128 -7.98 -2.68 1.08
CA ILE A 128 -7.71 -1.24 0.93
C ILE A 128 -6.69 -1.01 -0.20
N GLY A 129 -5.61 -1.80 -0.23
CA GLY A 129 -4.58 -1.71 -1.26
C GLY A 129 -5.12 -1.93 -2.67
N THR A 130 -6.01 -2.91 -2.82
CA THR A 130 -6.72 -3.17 -4.09
C THR A 130 -7.62 -2.01 -4.49
N ILE A 131 -8.39 -1.42 -3.55
CA ILE A 131 -9.22 -0.23 -3.83
C ILE A 131 -8.35 0.95 -4.31
N ILE A 132 -7.22 1.20 -3.64
CA ILE A 132 -6.26 2.25 -4.02
C ILE A 132 -5.74 2.03 -5.46
N LEU A 133 -5.44 0.78 -5.84
CA LEU A 133 -5.01 0.43 -7.19
C LEU A 133 -6.12 0.66 -8.22
N PHE A 134 -7.37 0.29 -7.92
CA PHE A 134 -8.51 0.55 -8.80
C PHE A 134 -8.75 2.05 -9.02
N ILE A 135 -8.74 2.86 -7.96
CA ILE A 135 -8.83 4.33 -8.08
C ILE A 135 -7.70 4.87 -8.96
N SER A 136 -6.49 4.34 -8.81
CA SER A 136 -5.33 4.75 -9.61
C SER A 136 -5.45 4.38 -11.09
N ALA A 137 -6.04 3.23 -11.40
CA ALA A 137 -6.32 2.79 -12.77
C ALA A 137 -7.45 3.63 -13.39
N PHE A 138 -8.53 3.86 -12.63
CA PHE A 138 -9.66 4.69 -13.02
C PHE A 138 -9.22 6.12 -13.37
N LEU A 139 -8.45 6.79 -12.49
CA LEU A 139 -7.94 8.14 -12.75
C LEU A 139 -7.03 8.21 -13.98
N ARG A 140 -6.32 7.12 -14.31
CA ARG A 140 -5.50 7.07 -15.53
C ARG A 140 -6.38 6.94 -16.77
N TYR A 141 -7.45 6.16 -16.70
CA TYR A 141 -8.37 5.93 -17.81
C TYR A 141 -9.14 7.21 -18.18
N PHE A 142 -9.80 7.86 -17.21
CA PHE A 142 -10.58 9.08 -17.46
C PHE A 142 -9.72 10.25 -17.95
N LYS A 143 -8.48 10.35 -17.46
CA LYS A 143 -7.53 11.35 -17.94
C LYS A 143 -7.15 11.17 -19.42
N VAL A 144 -7.26 9.95 -19.96
CA VAL A 144 -7.00 9.68 -21.39
C VAL A 144 -8.21 10.06 -22.23
N GLU A 145 -9.42 9.83 -21.75
CA GLU A 145 -10.68 10.14 -22.44
C GLU A 145 -10.87 11.65 -22.66
N ASP A 146 -10.61 12.47 -21.62
CA ASP A 146 -10.67 13.94 -21.68
C ASP A 146 -9.66 14.58 -22.66
N LEU A 147 -8.66 13.83 -23.14
CA LEU A 147 -7.65 14.31 -24.11
C LEU A 147 -7.95 13.91 -25.56
N THR A 148 -8.98 13.07 -25.77
CA THR A 148 -9.35 12.54 -27.09
C THR A 148 -10.76 12.97 -27.54
N GLY A 149 -11.46 13.77 -26.72
CA GLY A 149 -12.76 14.38 -27.03
C GLY A 149 -12.65 15.80 -27.53
#